data_AF-A0A978V2L2-F1
#
_entry.id   AF-A0A978V2L2-F1
#
_cell.length_a   1.000
_cell.length_b   1.000
_cell.length_c   1.000
_cell.angle_alpha   90.00
_cell.angle_beta   90.00
_cell.angle_gamma   90.00
#
_symmetry.space_group_name_H-M   'P 1'
#
loop_
_entity.id
_entity.type
_entity.pdbx_description
1 polymer ?
#
loop_
_entity_poly.entity_id
_entity_poly.type
_entity_poly.pdbx_seq_one_letter_code
_entity_poly.pdbx_strand_id
1 'polypeptide(L)'
;MYSNPMFFYTQRREKGDGEDVNSEKVDGFWKIIQADIPVKEDGQIIGLKNRLEFSGNQRSENQWRMNEYRLNQNGEESNITEVDMWMVCRIYMYRSKGDEEASDEDWNFSSDDEEIKLS
;
A
#
# COMPACT_ATOMS: atom_id res chain seq x y z
N MET A 1 -2.64 -21.17 -8.52
CA MET A 1 -1.97 -20.33 -9.53
C MET A 1 -2.04 -18.92 -9.01
N TYR A 2 -0.92 -18.44 -8.47
CA TYR A 2 -0.79 -17.05 -8.00
C TYR A 2 -0.88 -16.12 -9.21
N SER A 3 -1.72 -15.10 -9.14
CA SER A 3 -1.66 -14.03 -10.12
C SER A 3 -0.42 -13.20 -9.79
N ASN A 4 0.44 -12.97 -10.79
CA ASN A 4 1.55 -12.04 -10.61
C ASN A 4 1.01 -10.66 -10.20
N PRO A 5 1.65 -9.97 -9.24
CA PRO A 5 1.24 -8.63 -8.85
C PRO A 5 1.45 -7.64 -10.01
N MET A 6 0.57 -6.65 -10.11
CA MET A 6 0.70 -5.52 -11.03
C MET A 6 1.26 -4.31 -10.30
N PHE A 7 2.10 -3.53 -10.97
CA PHE A 7 2.69 -2.31 -10.43
C PHE A 7 2.26 -1.09 -11.23
N PHE A 8 1.89 -0.02 -10.53
CA PHE A 8 1.46 1.24 -11.11
C PHE A 8 2.18 2.41 -10.44
N TYR A 9 2.49 3.44 -11.21
CA TYR A 9 2.86 4.75 -10.68
C TYR A 9 1.63 5.64 -10.68
N THR A 10 1.34 6.27 -9.54
CA THR A 10 0.24 7.24 -9.43
C THR A 10 0.73 8.49 -8.72
N GLN A 11 0.16 9.63 -9.06
CA GLN A 11 0.39 10.85 -8.28
C GLN A 11 -0.43 10.81 -6.99
N ARG A 12 0.15 11.35 -5.92
CA ARG A 12 -0.47 11.60 -4.63
C ARG A 12 -1.54 12.66 -4.83
N ARG A 13 -2.76 12.36 -4.37
CA ARG A 13 -3.82 13.36 -4.34
C ARG A 13 -3.55 14.34 -3.21
N GLU A 14 -3.60 15.63 -3.51
CA GLU A 14 -3.60 16.66 -2.48
C GLU A 14 -4.96 16.68 -1.78
N LYS A 15 -4.96 16.92 -0.47
CA LYS A 15 -6.17 16.88 0.39
C LYS A 15 -7.20 17.98 0.05
N GLY A 16 -6.92 18.83 -0.93
CA GLY A 16 -7.75 19.96 -1.39
C GLY A 16 -8.60 19.68 -2.64
N ASP A 17 -8.27 18.66 -3.43
CA ASP A 17 -8.98 18.33 -4.68
C ASP A 17 -10.19 17.45 -4.38
N GLY A 18 -11.08 18.00 -3.55
CA GLY A 18 -12.26 17.36 -2.98
C GLY A 18 -13.31 16.99 -4.02
N GLU A 19 -12.98 16.08 -4.93
CA GLU A 19 -13.94 15.08 -5.33
C GLU A 19 -13.60 13.82 -4.54
N ASP A 20 -14.38 13.61 -3.48
CA ASP A 20 -14.58 12.29 -2.91
C ASP A 20 -15.22 11.44 -4.03
N VAL A 21 -14.39 10.98 -4.97
CA VAL A 21 -14.78 10.10 -6.07
C VAL A 21 -15.02 8.71 -5.53
N ASN A 22 -15.97 8.60 -4.58
CA ASN A 22 -16.99 7.57 -4.68
C ASN A 22 -17.68 7.78 -6.02
N SER A 23 -17.00 7.35 -7.09
CA SER A 23 -17.57 7.35 -8.42
C SER A 23 -18.79 6.46 -8.30
N GLU A 24 -20.00 7.02 -8.42
CA GLU A 24 -21.26 6.27 -8.45
C GLU A 24 -21.29 5.20 -9.58
N LYS A 25 -20.23 5.10 -10.40
CA LYS A 25 -19.98 4.08 -11.43
C LYS A 25 -19.03 2.95 -11.02
N VAL A 26 -18.33 3.04 -9.88
CA VAL A 26 -17.42 2.01 -9.39
C VAL A 26 -18.08 1.31 -8.21
N ASP A 27 -18.33 0.01 -8.35
CA ASP A 27 -18.96 -0.82 -7.31
C ASP A 27 -17.97 -1.17 -6.20
N GLY A 28 -17.46 -0.17 -5.48
CA GLY A 28 -16.61 -0.34 -4.32
C GLY A 28 -15.60 0.78 -4.07
N PHE A 29 -14.83 0.62 -2.99
CA PHE A 29 -13.84 1.58 -2.52
C PHE A 29 -12.62 0.85 -1.91
N TRP A 30 -11.48 1.53 -1.91
CA TRP A 30 -10.28 1.05 -1.22
C TRP A 30 -10.29 1.56 0.23
N LYS A 31 -10.14 0.65 1.17
CA LYS A 31 -10.04 0.96 2.60
C LYS A 31 -8.61 0.73 3.07
N ILE A 32 -8.02 1.72 3.72
CA ILE A 32 -6.74 1.54 4.43
C ILE A 32 -6.96 0.60 5.61
N ILE A 33 -6.21 -0.50 5.65
CA ILE A 33 -6.24 -1.47 6.75
C ILE A 33 -5.00 -1.34 7.65
N GLN A 34 -3.89 -0.87 7.11
CA GLN A 34 -2.69 -0.53 7.87
C GLN A 34 -2.00 0.66 7.20
N ALA A 35 -1.72 1.71 7.97
CA ALA A 35 -1.15 2.95 7.46
C ALA A 35 0.32 3.10 7.90
N ASP A 36 1.09 3.82 7.09
CA ASP A 36 2.43 4.31 7.42
C ASP A 36 3.38 3.23 7.97
N ILE A 37 3.32 2.03 7.39
CA ILE A 37 4.24 0.94 7.75
C ILE A 37 5.63 1.31 7.23
N PRO A 38 6.68 1.31 8.07
CA PRO A 38 8.04 1.59 7.63
C PRO A 38 8.51 0.61 6.55
N VAL A 39 9.14 1.15 5.51
CA VAL A 39 9.91 0.37 4.52
C VAL A 39 11.37 0.65 4.81
N LYS A 40 12.11 -0.40 5.16
CA LYS A 40 13.51 -0.32 5.56
C LYS A 40 14.41 -0.98 4.52
N GLU A 41 15.59 -0.41 4.36
CA GLU A 41 16.73 -1.01 3.66
C GLU A 41 17.95 -0.81 4.57
N ASP A 42 18.69 -1.88 4.86
CA ASP A 42 19.83 -1.88 5.80
C ASP A 42 19.54 -1.18 7.15
N GLY A 43 18.34 -1.40 7.70
CA GLY A 43 17.90 -0.80 8.96
C GLY A 43 17.49 0.68 8.88
N GLN A 44 17.64 1.33 7.72
CA GLN A 44 17.24 2.71 7.49
C GLN A 44 15.85 2.79 6.85
N ILE A 45 14.98 3.65 7.36
CA ILE A 45 13.65 3.90 6.77
C ILE A 45 13.79 4.72 5.49
N ILE A 46 13.56 4.08 4.35
CA ILE A 46 13.60 4.69 3.01
C ILE A 46 12.22 5.15 2.53
N GLY A 47 11.15 4.65 3.14
CA GLY A 47 9.79 4.94 2.73
C GLY A 47 8.74 4.49 3.74
N LEU A 48 7.48 4.74 3.37
CA LEU A 48 6.31 4.29 4.10
C LEU A 48 5.38 3.56 3.14
N LYS A 49 4.71 2.51 3.61
CA LYS A 49 3.67 1.80 2.85
C LYS A 49 2.34 1.81 3.59
N ASN A 50 1.27 2.11 2.86
CA ASN A 50 -0.09 1.85 3.27
C ASN A 50 -0.54 0.52 2.66
N ARG A 51 -1.21 -0.31 3.45
CA ARG A 51 -1.90 -1.51 2.98
C ARG A 51 -3.40 -1.22 2.90
N LEU A 52 -3.99 -1.49 1.74
CA LEU A 52 -5.39 -1.25 1.44
C LEU A 52 -6.08 -2.52 0.96
N GLU A 53 -7.35 -2.66 1.31
CA GLU A 53 -8.23 -3.72 0.85
C GLU A 53 -9.40 -3.13 0.09
N PHE A 54 -9.77 -3.74 -1.03
CA PHE A 54 -10.93 -3.31 -1.80
C PHE A 54 -12.21 -3.91 -1.21
N SER A 55 -13.22 -3.07 -0.98
CA SER A 55 -14.56 -3.47 -0.56
C SER A 55 -15.58 -2.99 -1.57
N GLY A 56 -16.35 -3.90 -2.17
CA GLY A 56 -17.39 -3.61 -3.16
C GLY A 56 -18.69 -4.38 -2.87
N ASN A 57 -19.80 -4.02 -3.53
CA ASN A 57 -21.08 -4.68 -3.27
C ASN A 57 -21.18 -6.05 -3.95
N GLN A 58 -20.41 -6.31 -5.01
CA GLN A 58 -20.24 -7.65 -5.55
C GLN A 58 -19.31 -8.48 -4.68
N ARG A 59 -19.86 -9.58 -4.14
CA ARG A 59 -19.11 -10.63 -3.44
C ARG A 59 -18.23 -11.36 -4.44
N SER A 60 -17.07 -10.80 -4.77
CA SER A 60 -16.08 -11.45 -5.62
C SER A 60 -15.43 -12.61 -4.86
N GLU A 61 -15.26 -13.75 -5.53
CA GLU A 61 -14.51 -14.89 -4.97
C GLU A 61 -13.03 -14.54 -4.71
N ASN A 62 -12.53 -13.50 -5.37
CA ASN A 62 -11.18 -12.99 -5.20
C ASN A 62 -11.19 -11.72 -4.35
N GLN A 63 -10.33 -11.67 -3.34
CA GLN A 63 -10.11 -10.47 -2.54
C GLN A 63 -8.94 -9.68 -3.14
N TRP A 64 -9.11 -8.37 -3.30
CA TRP A 64 -8.10 -7.49 -3.88
C TRP A 64 -7.37 -6.73 -2.79
N ARG A 65 -6.04 -6.70 -2.88
CA ARG A 65 -5.18 -5.96 -1.98
C ARG A 65 -4.25 -5.04 -2.76
N MET A 66 -3.93 -3.92 -2.12
CA MET A 66 -2.99 -2.93 -2.64
C MET A 66 -2.00 -2.55 -1.55
N ASN A 67 -0.73 -2.45 -1.91
CA ASN A 67 0.27 -1.73 -1.13
C ASN A 67 0.62 -0.45 -1.88
N GLU A 68 0.40 0.70 -1.25
CA GLU A 68 0.78 2.02 -1.74
C GLU A 68 2.07 2.45 -1.04
N TYR A 69 3.13 2.67 -1.80
CA TYR A 69 4.45 3.04 -1.31
C TYR A 69 4.73 4.51 -1.60
N ARG A 70 5.23 5.23 -0.60
CA ARG A 70 5.69 6.61 -0.70
C ARG A 70 7.10 6.75 -0.15
N LEU A 71 7.88 7.65 -0.74
CA LEU A 71 9.19 8.01 -0.24
C LEU A 71 9.09 8.66 1.14
N ASN A 72 10.11 8.42 1.98
CA ASN A 72 10.23 9.09 3.27
C ASN A 72 10.70 10.52 3.02
N GLN A 73 9.76 11.47 3.05
CA GLN A 73 10.09 12.89 2.96
C GLN A 73 10.79 13.29 4.26
N ASN A 74 12.02 13.82 4.17
CA ASN A 74 12.80 14.29 5.31
C ASN A 74 12.19 15.57 5.92
N GLY A 75 10.95 15.54 6.42
CA GLY A 75 10.29 16.51 7.31
C GLY A 75 10.21 17.99 6.88
N GLU A 76 10.95 18.42 5.87
CA GLU A 76 11.02 19.78 5.40
C GLU A 76 9.98 19.97 4.30
N GLU A 77 8.81 20.46 4.68
CA GLU A 77 7.72 20.82 3.76
C GLU A 77 8.18 21.78 2.65
N SER A 78 9.30 22.48 2.84
CA SER A 78 9.90 23.40 1.86
C SER A 78 10.63 22.71 0.68
N ASN A 79 10.81 21.39 0.70
CA ASN A 79 11.61 20.65 -0.30
C ASN A 79 10.84 19.51 -1.00
N ILE A 80 9.50 19.54 -1.01
CA ILE A 80 8.69 18.56 -1.76
C ILE A 80 8.92 18.79 -3.26
N THR A 81 9.52 17.80 -3.93
CA THR A 81 9.73 17.79 -5.37
C THR A 81 8.58 17.10 -6.10
N GLU A 82 8.50 17.27 -7.42
CA GLU A 82 7.54 16.52 -8.25
C GLU A 82 7.67 15.01 -8.07
N VAL A 83 8.89 14.50 -7.82
CA VAL A 83 9.16 13.08 -7.57
C VAL A 83 8.50 12.60 -6.26
N ASP A 84 8.49 13.45 -5.23
CA ASP A 84 7.87 13.16 -3.93
C ASP A 84 6.33 13.10 -3.99
N MET A 85 5.75 13.56 -5.10
CA MET A 85 4.33 13.46 -5.39
C MET A 85 3.97 12.13 -6.06
N TRP A 86 4.93 11.29 -6.44
CA TRP A 86 4.64 9.97 -7.01
C TRP A 86 4.60 8.89 -5.92
N MET A 87 3.70 7.94 -6.13
CA MET A 87 3.54 6.74 -5.32
C MET A 87 3.60 5.53 -6.22
N VAL A 88 4.11 4.42 -5.69
CA VAL A 88 4.07 3.11 -6.36
C VAL A 88 2.98 2.28 -5.72
N CYS A 89 2.08 1.73 -6.53
CA CYS A 89 1.02 0.83 -6.07
C CYS A 89 1.30 -0.58 -6.58
N ARG A 90 1.41 -1.55 -5.67
CA ARG A 90 1.40 -2.99 -5.98
C ARG A 90 -0.01 -3.52 -5.75
N ILE A 91 -0.65 -4.05 -6.79
CA ILE A 91 -2.01 -4.60 -6.74
C ILE A 91 -1.98 -6.10 -7.01
N TYR A 92 -2.67 -6.88 -6.18
CA TYR A 92 -2.73 -8.32 -6.31
C TYR A 92 -4.06 -8.88 -5.79
N MET A 93 -4.35 -10.11 -6.20
CA MET A 93 -5.50 -10.88 -5.74
C MET A 93 -5.06 -12.04 -4.86
N TYR A 94 -5.86 -12.35 -3.85
CA TYR A 94 -5.72 -13.54 -3.04
C TYR A 94 -7.08 -14.24 -2.88
N ARG A 95 -7.06 -15.57 -2.74
CA ARG A 95 -8.27 -16.41 -2.65
C ARG A 95 -8.50 -16.96 -1.23
N SER A 96 -7.43 -17.04 -0.45
CA SER A 96 -7.44 -17.49 0.93
C SER A 96 -6.43 -16.70 1.74
N LYS A 97 -6.56 -16.73 3.08
CA LYS A 97 -5.62 -16.07 3.98
C LYS A 97 -4.17 -16.57 3.82
N GLY A 98 -3.99 -17.86 3.51
CA GLY A 98 -2.66 -18.42 3.23
C GLY A 98 -2.05 -17.90 1.92
N ASP A 99 -2.87 -17.53 0.94
CA ASP A 99 -2.38 -16.90 -0.30
C ASP A 99 -1.98 -15.44 -0.07
N GLU A 100 -2.67 -14.75 0.84
CA GLU A 100 -2.30 -13.41 1.30
C GLU A 100 -0.91 -13.42 1.94
N GLU A 101 -0.68 -14.30 2.91
CA GLU A 101 0.59 -14.40 3.64
C GLU A 101 1.76 -14.69 2.68
N ALA A 102 1.61 -15.68 1.78
CA ALA A 102 2.62 -15.98 0.78
C ALA A 102 2.93 -14.80 -0.17
N SER A 103 1.91 -14.02 -0.54
CA SER A 103 2.09 -12.86 -1.42
C SER A 103 2.72 -11.65 -0.73
N ASP A 104 2.61 -11.56 0.59
CA ASP A 104 3.20 -10.52 1.43
C ASP A 104 4.63 -10.86 1.83
N GLU A 105 4.92 -12.11 2.17
CA GLU A 105 6.25 -12.60 2.56
C GLU A 105 7.28 -12.44 1.42
N ASP A 106 6.89 -12.76 0.19
CA ASP A 106 7.75 -12.64 -1.01
C ASP A 106 8.17 -11.18 -1.31
N TRP A 107 7.49 -10.19 -0.72
CA TRP A 107 7.75 -8.75 -0.93
C TRP A 107 8.03 -7.99 0.36
N ASN A 108 8.31 -8.70 1.46
CA ASN A 108 8.93 -8.08 2.61
C ASN A 108 10.40 -7.83 2.29
N PHE A 109 10.72 -6.58 1.91
CA PHE A 109 12.04 -6.02 2.24
C PHE A 109 12.26 -6.29 3.72
N SER A 110 13.38 -6.94 4.07
CA SER A 110 13.62 -7.49 5.40
C SER A 110 13.26 -6.48 6.48
N SER A 111 12.09 -6.68 7.09
CA SER A 111 11.85 -6.17 8.42
C SER A 111 12.80 -6.96 9.30
N ASP A 112 14.01 -6.45 9.49
CA ASP A 112 14.79 -6.70 10.71
C ASP A 112 14.04 -6.04 11.89
N ASP A 113 12.80 -6.46 12.08
CA ASP A 113 12.03 -6.26 13.29
C ASP A 113 12.22 -7.54 14.09
N GLU A 114 13.42 -7.70 14.67
CA GLU A 114 13.53 -8.48 15.89
C GLU A 114 12.52 -7.88 16.88
N GLU A 115 11.42 -8.60 17.08
CA GLU A 115 10.51 -8.44 18.19
C GLU A 115 11.34 -8.37 19.48
N ILE A 116 11.55 -7.18 20.04
CA ILE A 116 11.93 -7.05 21.44
C ILE A 116 10.70 -7.52 22.22
N LYS A 117 10.67 -8.83 22.52
CA LYS A 117 9.78 -9.39 23.54
C LYS A 117 10.15 -8.74 24.86
N LEU A 118 9.37 -7.73 25.24
CA LEU A 118 9.34 -7.25 26.61
C LEU A 118 8.90 -8.42 27.50
N SER A 119 9.81 -8.84 28.36
CA SER A 119 9.64 -9.84 29.42
C SER A 119 8.58 -9.45 30.44
#